data_AF-A0A6A1QYT3-F1
#
_entry.id   AF-A0A6A1QYT3-F1
#
_cell.length_a   1.000
_cell.length_b   1.000
_cell.length_c   1.000
_cell.angle_alpha   90.00
_cell.angle_beta   90.00
_cell.angle_gamma   90.00
#
_symmetry.space_group_name_H-M   'P 1'
#
loop_
_entity.id
_entity.type
_entity.pdbx_description
1 polymer ?
#
loop_
_entity_poly.entity_id
_entity_poly.type
_entity_poly.pdbx_seq_one_letter_code
_entity_poly.pdbx_strand_id
1 'polypeptide(L)'
;MEKIASSKISPEDIETRKKQIYIAKKTQRLLGNFITFPAFFKHHLQLIHQGSAFSLHPLYAQYFFKQKLIIQLPVQRIEHAMHDWVQCNAQHLHTSDYFLSNQDLLSISHPVENILAYRHAKELLAADWNYQSTKAYQYFSTALSKGKPIKKQHVLLDSTTAIDAYFERFQQLYLSIQNHGLLSNAQISQRSAQQPDREIGIAIDRRGNIFKLQGGQHRFALAKLLNISHIPVEIRMVHTDLLQQICQTHKKSPIQAILWMAHQLASAEAVC
;
A
#
# COMPACT_ATOMS: atom_id res chain seq x y z
N MET A 1 -6.93 -19.44 -16.09
CA MET A 1 -6.49 -18.67 -14.90
C MET A 1 -5.05 -19.03 -14.62
N GLU A 2 -4.16 -18.06 -14.68
CA GLU A 2 -2.72 -18.24 -14.45
C GLU A 2 -2.44 -18.45 -12.95
N LYS A 3 -1.49 -19.31 -12.60
CA LYS A 3 -1.10 -19.53 -11.20
C LYS A 3 -0.13 -18.42 -10.77
N ILE A 4 -0.56 -17.61 -9.80
CA ILE A 4 0.28 -16.58 -9.19
C ILE A 4 0.69 -17.04 -7.79
N ALA A 5 1.98 -16.89 -7.46
CA ALA A 5 2.55 -17.28 -6.17
C ALA A 5 3.55 -16.25 -5.65
N SER A 6 3.79 -16.23 -4.33
CA SER A 6 4.87 -15.44 -3.71
C SER A 6 6.24 -16.00 -4.10
N SER A 7 7.20 -15.16 -4.51
CA SER A 7 8.49 -15.61 -5.06
C SER A 7 9.73 -15.00 -4.41
N LYS A 8 10.88 -15.63 -4.65
CA LYS A 8 12.21 -15.08 -4.33
C LYS A 8 12.63 -14.10 -5.44
N ILE A 9 13.00 -12.90 -5.05
CA ILE A 9 13.29 -11.78 -5.95
C ILE A 9 14.79 -11.77 -6.32
N SER A 10 15.10 -11.60 -7.59
CA SER A 10 16.48 -11.43 -8.08
C SER A 10 16.89 -9.95 -8.11
N PRO A 11 18.21 -9.63 -8.14
CA PRO A 11 18.67 -8.26 -8.37
C PRO A 11 18.17 -7.65 -9.69
N GLU A 12 17.98 -8.47 -10.73
CA GLU A 12 17.48 -8.03 -12.04
C GLU A 12 16.03 -7.56 -11.98
N ASP A 13 15.18 -8.24 -11.18
CA ASP A 13 13.79 -7.83 -10.95
C ASP A 13 13.73 -6.42 -10.33
N ILE A 14 14.66 -6.13 -9.40
CA ILE A 14 14.77 -4.83 -8.73
C ILE A 14 15.16 -3.74 -9.72
N GLU A 15 16.13 -3.99 -10.61
CA GLU A 15 16.56 -3.03 -11.63
C GLU A 15 15.46 -2.78 -12.68
N THR A 16 14.76 -3.84 -13.11
CA THR A 16 13.62 -3.75 -14.02
C THR A 16 12.53 -2.86 -13.44
N ARG A 17 12.18 -3.09 -12.17
CA ARG A 17 11.24 -2.26 -11.43
C ARG A 17 11.68 -0.80 -11.34
N LYS A 18 12.96 -0.53 -11.00
CA LYS A 18 13.49 0.84 -10.94
C LYS A 18 13.32 1.57 -12.26
N LYS A 19 13.61 0.89 -13.38
CA LYS A 19 13.44 1.45 -14.73
C LYS A 19 11.97 1.78 -15.02
N GLN A 20 11.04 0.89 -14.70
CA GLN A 20 9.61 1.12 -14.87
C GLN A 20 9.11 2.33 -14.06
N ILE A 21 9.48 2.40 -12.77
CA ILE A 21 9.14 3.53 -11.89
C ILE A 21 9.74 4.84 -12.43
N TYR A 22 10.99 4.80 -12.90
CA TYR A 22 11.65 5.96 -13.48
C TYR A 22 10.91 6.49 -14.71
N ILE A 23 10.55 5.60 -15.64
CA ILE A 23 9.77 5.95 -16.83
C ILE A 23 8.45 6.58 -16.42
N ALA A 24 7.68 5.93 -15.53
CA ALA A 24 6.39 6.43 -15.08
C ALA A 24 6.50 7.82 -14.44
N LYS A 25 7.53 8.08 -13.62
CA LYS A 25 7.77 9.42 -13.05
C LYS A 25 8.04 10.48 -14.12
N LYS A 26 8.74 10.13 -15.20
CA LYS A 26 9.07 11.07 -16.29
C LYS A 26 7.87 11.34 -17.20
N THR A 27 7.01 10.34 -17.41
CA THR A 27 5.89 10.43 -18.37
C THR A 27 4.54 10.73 -17.72
N GLN A 28 4.41 10.71 -16.39
CA GLN A 28 3.13 10.89 -15.69
C GLN A 28 2.39 12.20 -16.06
N ARG A 29 3.12 13.29 -16.33
CA ARG A 29 2.50 14.56 -16.76
C ARG A 29 1.87 14.45 -18.15
N LEU A 30 2.52 13.71 -19.04
CA LEU A 30 2.07 13.52 -20.42
C LEU A 30 0.93 12.51 -20.52
N LEU A 31 0.99 11.42 -19.75
CA LEU A 31 0.03 10.31 -19.86
C LEU A 31 -1.07 10.34 -18.80
N GLY A 32 -0.90 11.12 -17.73
CA GLY A 32 -1.87 11.29 -16.64
C GLY A 32 -2.71 12.57 -16.75
N ASN A 33 -2.50 13.43 -17.76
CA ASN A 33 -3.31 14.65 -17.87
C ASN A 33 -4.72 14.37 -18.39
N PHE A 34 -5.58 15.38 -18.30
CA PHE A 34 -7.02 15.24 -18.57
C PHE A 34 -7.35 14.84 -20.03
N ILE A 35 -6.46 15.15 -20.98
CA ILE A 35 -6.65 14.90 -22.41
C ILE A 35 -6.26 13.46 -22.74
N THR A 36 -5.09 13.02 -22.29
CA THR A 36 -4.48 11.75 -22.72
C THR A 36 -4.89 10.57 -21.86
N PHE A 37 -5.08 10.78 -20.56
CA PHE A 37 -5.33 9.69 -19.61
C PHE A 37 -6.57 8.86 -19.94
N PRO A 38 -7.71 9.40 -20.42
CA PRO A 38 -8.87 8.57 -20.74
C PRO A 38 -8.60 7.51 -21.81
N ALA A 39 -7.93 7.89 -22.90
CA ALA A 39 -7.55 6.94 -23.94
C ALA A 39 -6.50 5.94 -23.43
N PHE A 40 -5.51 6.43 -22.68
CA PHE A 40 -4.45 5.61 -22.09
C PHE A 40 -5.00 4.58 -21.08
N PHE A 41 -5.95 5.00 -20.23
CA PHE A 41 -6.65 4.13 -19.28
C PHE A 41 -7.45 3.05 -19.99
N LYS A 42 -8.19 3.42 -21.05
CA LYS A 42 -8.94 2.47 -21.89
C LYS A 42 -8.02 1.43 -22.54
N HIS A 43 -6.86 1.86 -23.04
CA HIS A 43 -5.86 0.94 -23.59
C HIS A 43 -5.40 -0.08 -22.54
N HIS A 44 -5.08 0.36 -21.31
CA HIS A 44 -4.67 -0.56 -20.25
C HIS A 44 -5.79 -1.50 -19.78
N LEU A 45 -7.07 -1.09 -19.82
CA LEU A 45 -8.19 -2.00 -19.61
C LEU A 45 -8.26 -3.06 -20.71
N GLN A 46 -8.02 -2.70 -21.97
CA GLN A 46 -7.97 -3.65 -23.08
C GLN A 46 -6.84 -4.67 -22.92
N LEU A 47 -5.67 -4.25 -22.44
CA LEU A 47 -4.56 -5.18 -22.15
C LEU A 47 -4.95 -6.23 -21.10
N ILE A 48 -5.68 -5.84 -20.06
CA ILE A 48 -6.21 -6.78 -19.06
C ILE A 48 -7.20 -7.76 -19.71
N HIS A 49 -8.14 -7.26 -20.54
CA HIS A 49 -9.08 -8.12 -21.26
C HIS A 49 -8.39 -9.09 -22.24
N GLN A 50 -7.23 -8.71 -22.77
CA GLN A 50 -6.40 -9.54 -23.65
C GLN A 50 -5.53 -10.56 -22.88
N GLY A 51 -5.63 -10.61 -21.56
CA GLY A 51 -4.96 -11.62 -20.73
C GLY A 51 -3.84 -11.08 -19.84
N SER A 52 -3.57 -9.78 -19.82
CA SER A 52 -2.60 -9.23 -18.85
C SER A 52 -3.16 -9.35 -17.42
N ALA A 53 -2.36 -9.87 -16.49
CA ALA A 53 -2.76 -9.99 -15.09
C ALA A 53 -2.82 -8.65 -14.35
N PHE A 54 -1.89 -7.76 -14.69
CA PHE A 54 -1.74 -6.43 -14.10
C PHE A 54 -1.44 -5.40 -15.18
N SER A 55 -1.88 -4.17 -14.98
CA SER A 55 -1.62 -3.09 -15.93
C SER A 55 -1.72 -1.72 -15.29
N LEU A 56 -1.25 -0.70 -16.03
CA LEU A 56 -1.26 0.72 -15.69
C LEU A 56 -0.49 1.07 -14.40
N HIS A 57 0.59 1.85 -14.50
CA HIS A 57 1.29 2.28 -13.30
C HIS A 57 0.46 3.30 -12.47
N PRO A 58 0.36 3.18 -11.12
CA PRO A 58 -0.46 4.05 -10.28
C PRO A 58 -0.18 5.54 -10.43
N LEU A 59 1.08 5.93 -10.67
CA LEU A 59 1.47 7.34 -10.88
C LEU A 59 0.63 8.06 -11.94
N TYR A 60 0.19 7.38 -13.01
CA TYR A 60 -0.65 7.98 -14.03
C TYR A 60 -2.05 8.31 -13.49
N ALA A 61 -2.66 7.36 -12.77
CA ALA A 61 -3.96 7.54 -12.13
C ALA A 61 -3.87 8.58 -11.00
N GLN A 62 -2.82 8.56 -10.20
CA GLN A 62 -2.56 9.54 -9.14
C GLN A 62 -2.42 10.96 -9.71
N TYR A 63 -1.75 11.12 -10.85
CA TYR A 63 -1.63 12.42 -11.51
C TYR A 63 -2.99 12.93 -12.01
N PHE A 64 -3.81 12.04 -12.60
CA PHE A 64 -5.12 12.39 -13.14
C PHE A 64 -6.15 12.70 -12.05
N PHE A 65 -6.35 11.77 -11.12
CA PHE A 65 -7.38 11.84 -10.08
C PHE A 65 -6.95 12.70 -8.88
N LYS A 66 -5.64 12.84 -8.63
CA LYS A 66 -5.08 13.60 -7.50
C LYS A 66 -5.68 13.14 -6.17
N GLN A 67 -6.12 14.10 -5.34
CA GLN A 67 -6.70 13.85 -4.03
C GLN A 67 -8.03 13.07 -4.08
N LYS A 68 -8.65 12.90 -5.26
CA LYS A 68 -9.90 12.14 -5.40
C LYS A 68 -9.73 10.62 -5.18
N LEU A 69 -8.49 10.12 -5.12
CA LEU A 69 -8.20 8.73 -4.72
C LEU A 69 -7.96 8.57 -3.22
N ILE A 70 -7.88 9.68 -2.48
CA ILE A 70 -7.67 9.67 -1.03
C ILE A 70 -9.03 9.67 -0.36
N ILE A 71 -9.31 8.64 0.44
CA ILE A 71 -10.58 8.46 1.14
C ILE A 71 -10.33 8.20 2.63
N GLN A 72 -11.33 8.48 3.46
CA GLN A 72 -11.37 8.02 4.84
C GLN A 72 -12.02 6.65 4.87
N LEU A 73 -11.32 5.67 5.42
CA LEU A 73 -11.79 4.29 5.46
C LEU A 73 -11.73 3.73 6.87
N PRO A 74 -12.77 3.00 7.34
CA PRO A 74 -12.67 2.27 8.58
C PRO A 74 -11.50 1.30 8.57
N VAL A 75 -10.53 1.45 9.49
CA VAL A 75 -9.32 0.60 9.51
C VAL A 75 -9.69 -0.88 9.67
N GLN A 76 -10.85 -1.14 10.27
CA GLN A 76 -11.32 -2.50 10.49
C GLN A 76 -11.70 -3.26 9.22
N ARG A 77 -12.08 -2.54 8.14
CA ARG A 77 -12.38 -3.17 6.84
C ARG A 77 -11.16 -3.76 6.13
N ILE A 78 -9.96 -3.45 6.59
CA ILE A 78 -8.71 -3.97 6.03
C ILE A 78 -8.25 -5.15 6.88
N GLU A 79 -8.46 -6.36 6.36
CA GLU A 79 -8.10 -7.62 7.04
C GLU A 79 -6.92 -8.33 6.40
N HIS A 80 -6.64 -8.03 5.13
CA HIS A 80 -5.57 -8.66 4.36
C HIS A 80 -4.59 -7.62 3.81
N ALA A 81 -3.36 -8.06 3.62
CA ALA A 81 -2.29 -7.31 2.99
C ALA A 81 -1.76 -8.09 1.78
N MET A 82 -1.62 -7.39 0.66
CA MET A 82 -1.05 -7.95 -0.56
C MET A 82 0.41 -8.35 -0.34
N HIS A 83 0.83 -9.44 -0.98
CA HIS A 83 2.25 -9.70 -1.16
C HIS A 83 2.88 -8.59 -2.01
N ASP A 84 4.09 -8.17 -1.63
CA ASP A 84 4.82 -7.14 -2.36
C ASP A 84 5.16 -7.59 -3.78
N TRP A 85 5.64 -8.83 -3.89
CA TRP A 85 6.10 -9.44 -5.12
C TRP A 85 5.34 -10.71 -5.41
N VAL A 86 4.94 -10.85 -6.66
CA VAL A 86 4.21 -12.00 -7.17
C VAL A 86 4.85 -12.49 -8.45
N GLN A 87 4.86 -13.79 -8.65
CA GLN A 87 5.28 -14.38 -9.91
C GLN A 87 4.06 -14.53 -10.83
N CYS A 88 4.12 -13.87 -11.99
CA CYS A 88 3.15 -14.02 -13.06
C CYS A 88 3.88 -14.56 -14.29
N ASN A 89 3.59 -15.80 -14.66
CA ASN A 89 4.34 -16.53 -15.70
C ASN A 89 5.85 -16.54 -15.42
N ALA A 90 6.66 -16.07 -16.36
CA ALA A 90 8.12 -15.96 -16.24
C ALA A 90 8.58 -14.61 -15.63
N GLN A 91 7.65 -13.76 -15.16
CA GLN A 91 7.96 -12.42 -14.67
C GLN A 91 7.66 -12.29 -13.17
N HIS A 92 8.51 -11.54 -12.47
CA HIS A 92 8.22 -11.06 -11.12
C HIS A 92 7.71 -9.64 -11.15
N LEU A 93 6.53 -9.45 -10.58
CA LEU A 93 5.82 -8.18 -10.59
C LEU A 93 5.71 -7.67 -9.15
N HIS A 94 5.95 -6.37 -8.96
CA HIS A 94 5.67 -5.74 -7.68
C HIS A 94 4.26 -5.18 -7.68
N THR A 95 3.40 -5.65 -6.78
CA THR A 95 1.95 -5.38 -6.80
C THR A 95 1.62 -3.89 -6.69
N SER A 96 2.37 -3.11 -5.89
CA SER A 96 2.17 -1.66 -5.78
C SER A 96 2.51 -0.84 -7.04
N ASP A 97 2.98 -1.46 -8.12
CA ASP A 97 3.34 -0.78 -9.36
C ASP A 97 2.22 -0.89 -10.42
N TYR A 98 1.05 -1.42 -10.04
CA TYR A 98 -0.09 -1.61 -10.94
C TYR A 98 -1.40 -1.10 -10.33
N PHE A 99 -2.14 -0.31 -11.11
CA PHE A 99 -3.43 0.27 -10.76
C PHE A 99 -4.61 -0.61 -11.17
N LEU A 100 -4.41 -1.48 -12.16
CA LEU A 100 -5.44 -2.39 -12.64
C LEU A 100 -4.97 -3.84 -12.46
N SER A 101 -5.88 -4.69 -12.04
CA SER A 101 -5.69 -6.14 -11.97
C SER A 101 -6.99 -6.87 -12.29
N ASN A 102 -6.89 -8.09 -12.82
CA ASN A 102 -8.00 -9.06 -12.92
C ASN A 102 -7.74 -10.33 -12.10
N GLN A 103 -6.82 -10.25 -11.14
CA GLN A 103 -6.38 -11.40 -10.36
C GLN A 103 -7.19 -11.53 -9.07
N ASP A 104 -7.29 -12.77 -8.60
CA ASP A 104 -7.83 -13.05 -7.27
C ASP A 104 -6.85 -12.54 -6.20
N LEU A 105 -7.11 -11.32 -5.72
CA LEU A 105 -6.24 -10.62 -4.77
C LEU A 105 -6.09 -11.40 -3.45
N LEU A 106 -7.10 -12.18 -3.05
CA LEU A 106 -7.03 -12.96 -1.82
C LEU A 106 -5.93 -14.04 -1.92
N SER A 107 -5.81 -14.70 -3.07
CA SER A 107 -4.80 -15.73 -3.32
C SER A 107 -3.35 -15.24 -3.27
N ILE A 108 -3.15 -13.93 -3.39
CA ILE A 108 -1.84 -13.25 -3.37
C ILE A 108 -1.72 -12.28 -2.19
N SER A 109 -2.41 -12.60 -1.09
CA SER A 109 -2.42 -11.81 0.13
C SER A 109 -2.19 -12.68 1.36
N HIS A 110 -1.95 -12.03 2.49
CA HIS A 110 -1.88 -12.63 3.82
C HIS A 110 -2.65 -11.80 4.84
N PRO A 111 -3.14 -12.39 5.94
CA PRO A 111 -3.76 -11.64 7.03
C PRO A 111 -2.84 -10.53 7.54
N VAL A 112 -3.41 -9.39 7.93
CA VAL A 112 -2.65 -8.21 8.38
C VAL A 112 -1.79 -8.49 9.61
N GLU A 113 -2.17 -9.49 10.41
CA GLU A 113 -1.44 -9.94 11.60
C GLU A 113 -0.06 -10.52 11.23
N ASN A 114 0.12 -10.98 9.99
CA ASN A 114 1.40 -11.52 9.51
C ASN A 114 2.39 -10.42 9.12
N ILE A 115 1.94 -9.16 8.98
CA ILE A 115 2.80 -8.01 8.76
C ILE A 115 3.81 -7.90 9.91
N LEU A 116 5.10 -7.81 9.58
CA LEU A 116 6.17 -7.71 10.58
C LEU A 116 5.99 -6.51 11.52
N ALA A 117 5.65 -5.34 10.96
CA ALA A 117 5.35 -4.14 11.74
C ALA A 117 4.18 -4.32 12.72
N TYR A 118 3.15 -5.10 12.34
CA TYR A 118 2.02 -5.41 13.19
C TYR A 118 2.44 -6.28 14.37
N ARG A 119 3.21 -7.35 14.11
CA ARG A 119 3.75 -8.22 15.15
C ARG A 119 4.66 -7.46 16.12
N HIS A 120 5.55 -6.62 15.60
CA HIS A 120 6.42 -5.77 16.43
C HIS A 120 5.61 -4.81 17.30
N ALA A 121 4.63 -4.11 16.74
CA ALA A 121 3.76 -3.22 17.50
C ALA A 121 3.00 -3.96 18.62
N LYS A 122 2.49 -5.16 18.32
CA LYS A 122 1.80 -6.00 19.30
C LYS A 122 2.74 -6.43 20.43
N GLU A 123 3.97 -6.83 20.12
CA GLU A 123 4.99 -7.16 21.13
C GLU A 123 5.33 -5.94 22.00
N LEU A 124 5.50 -4.76 21.41
CA LEU A 124 5.81 -3.53 22.12
C LEU A 124 4.70 -3.13 23.10
N LEU A 125 3.43 -3.21 22.66
CA LEU A 125 2.27 -2.93 23.52
C LEU A 125 2.16 -3.93 24.68
N ALA A 126 2.42 -5.21 24.42
CA ALA A 126 2.39 -6.24 25.46
C ALA A 126 3.52 -6.07 26.49
N ALA A 127 4.61 -5.40 26.12
CA ALA A 127 5.75 -5.09 26.99
C ALA A 127 5.66 -3.69 27.62
N ASP A 128 4.52 -3.00 27.53
CA ASP A 128 4.33 -1.62 27.98
C ASP A 128 5.45 -0.67 27.51
N TRP A 129 5.79 -0.78 26.22
CA TRP A 129 6.85 -0.01 25.57
C TRP A 129 8.27 -0.23 26.12
N ASN A 130 8.49 -1.21 27.00
CA ASN A 130 9.83 -1.71 27.31
C ASN A 130 10.37 -2.52 26.12
N TYR A 131 10.82 -1.82 25.07
CA TYR A 131 11.24 -2.45 23.83
C TYR A 131 12.44 -3.38 24.04
N GLN A 132 13.29 -3.13 25.04
CA GLN A 132 14.47 -3.94 25.35
C GLN A 132 14.13 -5.37 25.80
N SER A 133 12.94 -5.60 26.35
CA SER A 133 12.47 -6.93 26.72
C SER A 133 11.79 -7.69 25.57
N THR A 134 11.63 -7.08 24.39
CA THR A 134 10.93 -7.70 23.26
C THR A 134 11.82 -8.64 22.44
N LYS A 135 11.21 -9.64 21.78
CA LYS A 135 11.91 -10.55 20.87
C LYS A 135 12.49 -9.79 19.67
N ALA A 136 11.78 -8.78 19.18
CA ALA A 136 12.26 -7.92 18.09
C ALA A 136 13.59 -7.22 18.45
N TYR A 137 13.70 -6.64 19.65
CA TYR A 137 14.94 -5.99 20.09
C TYR A 137 16.08 -7.00 20.26
N GLN A 138 15.82 -8.13 20.92
CA GLN A 138 16.81 -9.21 21.09
C GLN A 138 17.34 -9.73 19.75
N TYR A 139 16.46 -9.87 18.75
CA TYR A 139 16.83 -10.24 17.40
C TYR A 139 17.78 -9.22 16.77
N PHE A 140 17.53 -7.92 16.96
CA PHE A 140 18.38 -6.85 16.41
C PHE A 140 19.74 -6.81 17.10
N SER A 141 19.78 -6.89 18.43
CA SER A 141 21.02 -6.95 19.20
C SER A 141 21.86 -8.18 18.88
N THR A 142 21.22 -9.33 18.66
CA THR A 142 21.91 -10.58 18.25
C THR A 142 22.47 -10.47 16.83
N ALA A 143 21.76 -9.82 15.91
CA ALA A 143 22.26 -9.61 14.55
C ALA A 143 23.46 -8.66 14.55
N LEU A 144 23.41 -7.60 15.37
CA LEU A 144 24.53 -6.67 15.58
C LEU A 144 25.76 -7.39 16.15
N SER A 145 25.61 -8.17 17.22
CA SER A 145 26.75 -8.89 17.85
C SER A 145 27.39 -9.92 16.93
N LYS A 146 26.65 -10.46 15.96
CA LYS A 146 27.15 -11.36 14.91
C LYS A 146 27.78 -10.64 13.71
N GLY A 147 27.93 -9.32 13.76
CA GLY A 147 28.46 -8.51 12.65
C GLY A 147 27.54 -8.46 11.43
N LYS A 148 26.24 -8.72 11.61
CA LYS A 148 25.22 -8.72 10.54
C LYS A 148 24.09 -7.72 10.88
N PRO A 149 24.40 -6.42 11.00
CA PRO A 149 23.42 -5.42 11.38
C PRO A 149 22.24 -5.37 10.40
N ILE A 150 21.05 -5.18 10.95
CA ILE A 150 19.81 -5.17 10.17
C ILE A 150 19.62 -3.79 9.56
N LYS A 151 19.14 -3.73 8.31
CA LYS A 151 18.71 -2.50 7.68
C LYS A 151 17.19 -2.33 7.80
N LYS A 152 16.73 -1.18 8.33
CA LYS A 152 15.31 -0.80 8.42
C LYS A 152 15.11 0.62 7.90
N GLN A 153 14.14 0.83 7.02
CA GLN A 153 13.79 2.16 6.47
C GLN A 153 15.02 2.94 5.97
N HIS A 154 15.92 2.27 5.22
CA HIS A 154 17.19 2.80 4.72
C HIS A 154 18.27 3.10 5.78
N VAL A 155 17.97 2.95 7.07
CA VAL A 155 18.93 3.09 8.18
C VAL A 155 19.54 1.73 8.50
N LEU A 156 20.86 1.68 8.62
CA LEU A 156 21.57 0.51 9.14
C LEU A 156 21.56 0.58 10.67
N LEU A 157 21.14 -0.49 11.33
CA LEU A 157 21.11 -0.59 12.79
C LEU A 157 22.45 -1.20 13.26
N ASP A 158 23.52 -0.44 13.13
CA ASP A 158 24.92 -0.84 13.33
C ASP A 158 25.48 -0.53 14.73
N SER A 159 24.61 -0.08 15.64
CA SER A 159 24.95 0.19 17.03
C SER A 159 23.71 -0.01 17.91
N THR A 160 23.91 -0.20 19.21
CA THR A 160 22.82 -0.24 20.19
C THR A 160 22.00 1.06 20.14
N THR A 161 22.67 2.22 20.05
CA THR A 161 22.03 3.53 19.90
C THR A 161 21.14 3.61 18.65
N ALA A 162 21.58 3.05 17.52
CA ALA A 162 20.75 3.01 16.31
C ALA A 162 19.51 2.10 16.47
N ILE A 163 19.65 0.99 17.20
CA ILE A 163 18.54 0.10 17.54
C ILE A 163 17.56 0.82 18.47
N ASP A 164 18.03 1.46 19.54
CA ASP A 164 17.22 2.24 20.48
C ASP A 164 16.43 3.33 19.74
N ALA A 165 17.12 4.14 18.93
CA ALA A 165 16.50 5.21 18.14
C ALA A 165 15.46 4.69 17.13
N TYR A 166 15.56 3.44 16.67
CA TYR A 166 14.51 2.83 15.86
C TYR A 166 13.23 2.58 16.67
N PHE A 167 13.34 2.02 17.88
CA PHE A 167 12.18 1.74 18.72
C PHE A 167 11.58 3.01 19.34
N GLU A 168 12.39 3.99 19.72
CA GLU A 168 11.93 5.29 20.19
C GLU A 168 11.09 6.00 19.12
N ARG A 169 11.53 6.00 17.85
CA ARG A 169 10.72 6.55 16.74
C ARG A 169 9.39 5.80 16.55
N PHE A 170 9.38 4.49 16.78
CA PHE A 170 8.15 3.71 16.76
C PHE A 170 7.19 4.16 17.87
N GLN A 171 7.69 4.32 19.10
CA GLN A 171 6.91 4.79 20.24
C GLN A 171 6.39 6.21 20.03
N GLN A 172 7.22 7.12 19.53
CA GLN A 172 6.80 8.48 19.18
C GLN A 172 5.66 8.48 18.15
N LEU A 173 5.74 7.61 17.13
CA LEU A 173 4.66 7.46 16.15
C LEU A 173 3.38 6.94 16.80
N TYR A 174 3.47 5.99 17.72
CA TYR A 174 2.31 5.50 18.48
C TYR A 174 1.64 6.61 19.27
N LEU A 175 2.41 7.36 20.08
CA LEU A 175 1.87 8.46 20.88
C LEU A 175 1.21 9.53 20.00
N SER A 176 1.83 9.83 18.86
CA SER A 176 1.26 10.76 17.87
C SER A 176 -0.09 10.28 17.33
N ILE A 177 -0.17 9.01 16.90
CA ILE A 177 -1.43 8.43 16.39
C ILE A 177 -2.49 8.32 17.48
N GLN A 178 -2.09 7.97 18.70
CA GLN A 178 -2.99 7.88 19.85
C GLN A 178 -3.61 9.25 20.17
N ASN A 179 -2.81 10.32 20.15
CA ASN A 179 -3.26 11.66 20.52
C ASN A 179 -4.00 12.39 19.40
N HIS A 180 -3.73 12.07 18.13
CA HIS A 180 -4.20 12.87 16.99
C HIS A 180 -4.95 12.07 15.93
N GLY A 181 -5.07 10.75 16.10
CA GLY A 181 -5.46 9.84 15.04
C GLY A 181 -4.38 9.74 13.96
N LEU A 182 -4.68 8.99 12.89
CA LEU A 182 -3.80 8.92 11.74
C LEU A 182 -4.11 10.08 10.77
N LEU A 183 -3.19 11.04 10.68
CA LEU A 183 -3.34 12.20 9.80
C LEU A 183 -2.97 11.87 8.35
N SER A 184 -3.66 12.52 7.42
CA SER A 184 -3.29 12.50 6.00
C SER A 184 -2.04 13.34 5.75
N ASN A 185 -1.35 13.06 4.66
CA ASN A 185 -0.20 13.81 4.20
C ASN A 185 -0.52 15.29 3.98
N ALA A 186 -1.72 15.61 3.48
CA ALA A 186 -2.14 17.00 3.32
C ALA A 186 -2.18 17.73 4.67
N GLN A 187 -2.66 17.07 5.72
CA GLN A 187 -2.69 17.60 7.07
C GLN A 187 -1.28 17.67 7.69
N ILE A 188 -0.40 16.71 7.40
CA ILE A 188 0.99 16.71 7.87
C ILE A 188 1.78 17.86 7.23
N SER A 189 1.68 18.06 5.92
CA SER A 189 2.38 19.14 5.19
C SER A 189 1.96 20.54 5.66
N GLN A 190 0.76 20.70 6.21
CA GLN A 190 0.32 21.96 6.83
C GLN A 190 0.95 22.19 8.20
N ARG A 191 1.35 21.13 8.90
CA ARG A 191 1.88 21.17 10.28
C ARG A 191 3.39 21.09 10.34
N SER A 192 4.05 20.65 9.26
CA SER A 192 5.50 20.48 9.24
C SER A 192 6.07 20.72 7.83
N ALA A 193 7.30 21.24 7.76
CA ALA A 193 8.04 21.39 6.51
C ALA A 193 8.63 20.07 5.98
N GLN A 194 8.52 18.96 6.73
CA GLN A 194 8.97 17.66 6.27
C GLN A 194 8.02 17.11 5.21
N GLN A 195 8.57 16.57 4.12
CA GLN A 195 7.75 15.88 3.12
C GLN A 195 7.12 14.63 3.76
N PRO A 196 5.78 14.52 3.76
CA PRO A 196 5.13 13.37 4.35
C PRO A 196 5.39 12.11 3.51
N ASP A 197 5.54 10.97 4.19
CA ASP A 197 5.53 9.65 3.55
C ASP A 197 4.24 9.47 2.75
N ARG A 198 4.26 8.73 1.63
CA ARG A 198 3.04 8.41 0.85
C ARG A 198 1.89 7.86 1.71
N GLU A 199 0.64 8.15 1.37
CA GLU A 199 -0.53 7.59 2.04
C GLU A 199 -0.50 6.05 2.08
N ILE A 200 -1.24 5.45 3.03
CA ILE A 200 -1.43 3.99 3.07
C ILE A 200 -2.18 3.59 1.79
N GLY A 201 -1.52 2.81 0.92
CA GLY A 201 -2.11 2.36 -0.32
C GLY A 201 -3.06 1.18 -0.10
N ILE A 202 -4.18 1.16 -0.81
CA ILE A 202 -5.12 0.03 -0.80
C ILE A 202 -5.38 -0.49 -2.22
N ALA A 203 -5.69 -1.77 -2.29
CA ALA A 203 -6.25 -2.45 -3.45
C ALA A 203 -7.71 -2.85 -3.15
N ILE A 204 -8.53 -2.88 -4.19
CA ILE A 204 -9.94 -3.27 -4.09
C ILE A 204 -10.17 -4.44 -5.05
N ASP A 205 -10.67 -5.57 -4.54
CA ASP A 205 -10.93 -6.77 -5.33
C ASP A 205 -12.26 -6.70 -6.10
N ARG A 206 -12.60 -7.78 -6.83
CA ARG A 206 -13.84 -7.88 -7.61
C ARG A 206 -15.12 -7.81 -6.78
N ARG A 207 -15.05 -8.05 -5.47
CA ARG A 207 -16.18 -8.06 -4.53
C ARG A 207 -16.24 -6.77 -3.69
N GLY A 208 -15.30 -5.84 -3.88
CA GLY A 208 -15.19 -4.64 -3.06
C GLY A 208 -14.46 -4.85 -1.73
N ASN A 209 -13.81 -6.01 -1.51
CA ASN A 209 -12.94 -6.23 -0.36
C ASN A 209 -11.67 -5.39 -0.49
N ILE A 210 -11.12 -4.98 0.65
CA ILE A 210 -10.03 -4.01 0.71
C ILE A 210 -8.78 -4.67 1.25
N PHE A 211 -7.70 -4.52 0.48
CA PHE A 211 -6.40 -5.08 0.81
C PHE A 211 -5.40 -3.94 0.99
N LYS A 212 -4.56 -4.05 2.01
CA LYS A 212 -3.42 -3.14 2.18
C LYS A 212 -2.34 -3.45 1.14
N LEU A 213 -1.84 -2.43 0.45
CA LEU A 213 -0.66 -2.51 -0.42
C LEU A 213 0.62 -2.15 0.34
N GLN A 214 1.77 -2.46 -0.25
CA GLN A 214 3.07 -2.18 0.36
C GLN A 214 3.27 -0.68 0.62
N GLY A 215 3.91 -0.37 1.77
CA GLY A 215 4.10 0.98 2.29
C GLY A 215 3.28 1.25 3.56
N GLY A 216 3.68 2.28 4.32
CA GLY A 216 2.94 2.72 5.51
C GLY A 216 2.80 1.66 6.61
N GLN A 217 3.72 0.70 6.69
CA GLN A 217 3.60 -0.51 7.51
C GLN A 217 3.39 -0.22 9.01
N HIS A 218 4.22 0.64 9.62
CA HIS A 218 4.07 1.02 11.03
C HIS A 218 2.80 1.83 11.28
N ARG A 219 2.51 2.83 10.43
CA ARG A 219 1.30 3.68 10.52
C ARG A 219 0.02 2.84 10.50
N PHE A 220 -0.08 1.92 9.55
CA PHE A 220 -1.21 1.01 9.44
C PHE A 220 -1.34 0.08 10.66
N ALA A 221 -0.24 -0.56 11.05
CA ALA A 221 -0.21 -1.48 12.19
C ALA A 221 -0.69 -0.81 13.49
N LEU A 222 -0.14 0.37 13.79
CA LEU A 222 -0.50 1.15 14.97
C LEU A 222 -1.96 1.60 14.92
N ALA A 223 -2.43 2.11 13.78
CA ALA A 223 -3.83 2.53 13.64
C ALA A 223 -4.82 1.37 13.84
N LYS A 224 -4.48 0.17 13.34
CA LYS A 224 -5.27 -1.05 13.51
C LYS A 224 -5.31 -1.50 14.98
N LEU A 225 -4.17 -1.51 15.66
CA LEU A 225 -4.07 -1.91 17.08
C LEU A 225 -4.73 -0.91 18.04
N LEU A 226 -4.64 0.38 17.73
CA LEU A 226 -5.32 1.46 18.46
C LEU A 226 -6.82 1.53 18.17
N ASN A 227 -7.35 0.69 17.27
CA ASN A 227 -8.74 0.73 16.82
C ASN A 227 -9.17 2.12 16.32
N ILE A 228 -8.28 2.82 15.61
CA ILE A 228 -8.60 4.12 15.01
C ILE A 228 -9.80 3.96 14.08
N SER A 229 -10.86 4.72 14.32
CA SER A 229 -12.14 4.53 13.63
C SER A 229 -12.01 4.61 12.11
N HIS A 230 -11.26 5.60 11.61
CA HIS A 230 -11.07 5.89 10.20
C HIS A 230 -9.65 6.34 9.94
N ILE A 231 -9.07 5.88 8.84
CA ILE A 231 -7.74 6.28 8.40
C ILE A 231 -7.76 6.83 6.97
N PRO A 232 -6.91 7.82 6.66
CA PRO A 232 -6.67 8.23 5.28
C PRO A 232 -5.95 7.11 4.54
N VAL A 233 -6.52 6.71 3.42
CA VAL A 233 -5.97 5.71 2.51
C VAL A 233 -6.08 6.19 1.08
N GLU A 234 -5.20 5.69 0.21
CA GLU A 234 -5.19 6.00 -1.21
C GLU A 234 -5.51 4.74 -2.02
N ILE A 235 -6.53 4.82 -2.88
CA ILE A 235 -6.85 3.76 -3.84
C ILE A 235 -5.72 3.70 -4.87
N ARG A 236 -4.99 2.59 -4.89
CA ARG A 236 -3.84 2.38 -5.79
C ARG A 236 -3.96 1.17 -6.68
N MET A 237 -4.95 0.31 -6.47
CA MET A 237 -5.26 -0.80 -7.36
C MET A 237 -6.75 -1.10 -7.32
N VAL A 238 -7.33 -1.40 -8.48
CA VAL A 238 -8.76 -1.72 -8.63
C VAL A 238 -8.91 -2.92 -9.54
N HIS A 239 -9.75 -3.86 -9.11
CA HIS A 239 -10.10 -5.01 -9.92
C HIS A 239 -10.98 -4.61 -11.12
N THR A 240 -10.63 -5.07 -12.32
CA THR A 240 -11.34 -4.69 -13.56
C THR A 240 -12.79 -5.18 -13.59
N ASP A 241 -13.07 -6.37 -13.06
CA ASP A 241 -14.44 -6.89 -12.99
C ASP A 241 -15.37 -6.02 -12.14
N LEU A 242 -14.90 -5.53 -10.98
CA LEU A 242 -15.67 -4.59 -10.17
C LEU A 242 -15.93 -3.30 -10.96
N LEU A 243 -14.90 -2.79 -11.63
CA LEU A 243 -15.02 -1.59 -12.44
C LEU A 243 -16.06 -1.76 -13.57
N GLN A 244 -16.04 -2.91 -14.24
CA GLN A 244 -17.00 -3.26 -15.28
C GLN A 244 -18.42 -3.36 -14.72
N GLN A 245 -18.60 -4.02 -13.57
CA GLN A 245 -19.90 -4.13 -12.90
C GLN A 245 -20.47 -2.74 -12.59
N ILE A 246 -19.66 -1.83 -12.04
CA ILE A 246 -20.08 -0.45 -11.74
C ILE A 246 -20.44 0.30 -13.03
N CYS A 247 -19.66 0.14 -14.10
CA CYS A 247 -19.93 0.78 -15.40
C CYS A 247 -21.28 0.33 -15.96
N GLN A 248 -21.57 -0.97 -15.91
CA GLN A 248 -22.81 -1.55 -16.41
C GLN A 248 -24.02 -1.14 -15.56
N THR A 249 -23.91 -1.27 -14.24
CA THR A 249 -25.02 -1.02 -13.30
C THR A 249 -25.40 0.45 -13.24
N HIS A 250 -24.41 1.35 -13.18
CA HIS A 250 -24.64 2.78 -12.98
C HIS A 250 -24.47 3.62 -14.24
N LYS A 251 -24.32 2.98 -15.42
CA LYS A 251 -24.10 3.62 -16.72
C LYS A 251 -22.97 4.66 -16.69
N LYS A 252 -21.85 4.30 -16.06
CA LYS A 252 -20.69 5.17 -15.87
C LYS A 252 -19.57 4.82 -16.85
N SER A 253 -18.81 5.81 -17.28
CA SER A 253 -17.51 5.54 -17.90
C SER A 253 -16.54 4.94 -16.86
N PRO A 254 -15.47 4.23 -17.28
CA PRO A 254 -14.51 3.66 -16.33
C PRO A 254 -13.89 4.69 -15.38
N ILE A 255 -13.63 5.91 -15.85
CA ILE A 255 -13.13 7.00 -14.98
C ILE A 255 -14.18 7.41 -13.94
N GLN A 256 -15.43 7.55 -14.37
CA GLN A 256 -16.53 7.90 -13.46
C GLN A 256 -16.82 6.78 -12.46
N ALA A 257 -16.62 5.52 -12.85
CA ALA A 257 -16.76 4.36 -11.98
C ALA A 257 -15.71 4.36 -10.84
N ILE A 258 -14.45 4.72 -11.12
CA ILE A 258 -13.42 4.90 -10.07
C ILE A 258 -13.85 5.98 -9.07
N LEU A 259 -14.31 7.14 -9.54
CA LEU A 259 -14.74 8.24 -8.67
C LEU A 259 -15.97 7.87 -7.85
N TRP A 260 -16.93 7.18 -8.46
CA TRP A 260 -18.12 6.69 -7.77
C TRP A 260 -17.74 5.70 -6.67
N MET A 261 -16.88 4.73 -6.98
CA MET A 261 -16.39 3.76 -6.00
C MET A 261 -15.68 4.44 -4.83
N ALA A 262 -14.81 5.43 -5.10
CA ALA A 262 -14.14 6.19 -4.05
C ALA A 262 -15.14 6.89 -3.11
N HIS A 263 -16.21 7.47 -3.68
CA HIS A 263 -17.28 8.09 -2.91
C HIS A 263 -18.04 7.06 -2.04
N GLN A 264 -18.43 5.93 -2.61
CA GLN A 264 -19.17 4.88 -1.89
C GLN A 264 -18.36 4.27 -0.73
N LEU A 265 -17.07 4.06 -0.95
CA LEU A 265 -16.18 3.57 0.11
C LEU A 265 -16.02 4.58 1.24
N ALA A 266 -16.01 5.88 0.92
CA ALA A 266 -15.92 6.95 1.90
C ALA A 266 -17.23 7.13 2.71
N SER A 267 -18.40 6.86 2.10
CA SER A 267 -19.70 6.88 2.81
C SER A 267 -19.97 5.61 3.63
N ALA A 268 -19.03 4.66 3.65
CA ALA A 268 -19.21 3.32 4.22
C ALA A 268 -20.40 2.54 3.63
N GLU A 269 -20.84 2.91 2.42
CA GLU A 269 -21.87 2.21 1.67
C GLU A 269 -21.27 0.98 0.97
N ALA A 270 -22.13 -0.02 0.71
CA ALA A 270 -21.73 -1.16 -0.10
C ALA A 270 -21.48 -0.71 -1.54
N VAL A 271 -20.39 -1.20 -2.16
CA VAL A 271 -20.01 -0.85 -3.54
C VAL A 271 -20.80 -1.67 -4.58
N CYS A 272 -21.48 -2.74 -4.13
CA CYS A 272 -22.28 -3.67 -4.93
C CYS A 272 -23.69 -3.80 -4.37
#